data_AF-A0A964AI72-F1
#
_entry.id   AF-A0A964AI72-F1
#
_cell.length_a   1.000
_cell.length_b   1.000
_cell.length_c   1.000
_cell.angle_alpha   90.00
_cell.angle_beta   90.00
_cell.angle_gamma   90.00
#
_symmetry.space_group_name_H-M   'P 1'
#
loop_
_entity.id
_entity.type
_entity.pdbx_description
1 polymer ?
#
loop_
_entity_poly.entity_id
_entity_poly.type
_entity_poly.pdbx_seq_one_letter_code
_entity_poly.pdbx_strand_id
1 'polypeptide(L)'
;MRALPSLLLLALVACKDDAPPSDDSGEPVVIDEDGDGVAAEDDCDDGDAAVYPGAEELCDGVDRDCDGAVDEGTTLSAWTDGDADGYGDPANAVEVCALADGLVDNFADCNDADAAIFPGAEESCSGLDNDCDGLVDEGAALPWYVDADGDGFGDPDAVLQSCAQPSGTVDNGDDCDDGDASVSPAATADPCDTIDNDCDGLVDGPWGVPGGEHATLAAAVEAAPDGATVCVSPGTYAGPIDFGGKELVVRGIAGAEQTFIDGGGNGPVVAFVSGEGADAQLRGFTVTGGAAYEGAGVYMSGASPTLRDVIITGNRGENANSYVRGAGLYVYGGAPSLEDVLIHDNEAVSGDEVYGAGVYLYNSAPTLTDVTIANNRAEAYYVWSGGLYTALTELSAERLWVSGNTCVADSEVIGCGVGLNESSSGELDNLVSVGNVAEAGYTVYGNGLWLYNNTTPTITNATISNNDSTASQVYSSGITLYDAGSPRFVNVCITGNDASANNVYSGGFTTYSGSTPSLVYSNLRGNTDPQYSFADGSTPGSTVISVLPRFRDTSAADPLDWDLRLSNSSNMIDVGDPRIYDPDGSRSDIGAYGGPGATW
;
A
#
# COMPACT_ATOMS: atom_id res chain seq x y z
N MET A 1 30.19 12.57 -59.78
CA MET A 1 31.52 12.13 -59.27
C MET A 1 31.51 10.62 -59.30
N ARG A 2 32.35 9.82 -59.95
CA ARG A 2 33.59 9.91 -60.76
C ARG A 2 33.45 8.75 -61.79
N ALA A 3 33.54 9.00 -63.10
CA ALA A 3 34.72 8.85 -63.97
C ALA A 3 34.86 7.46 -64.65
N LEU A 4 34.61 7.47 -65.97
CA LEU A 4 35.06 6.62 -67.10
C LEU A 4 36.56 6.22 -67.05
N PRO A 5 37.13 5.29 -67.89
CA PRO A 5 36.91 5.07 -69.35
C PRO A 5 36.90 3.58 -69.82
N SER A 6 36.43 3.16 -71.01
CA SER A 6 36.61 3.52 -72.44
C SER A 6 37.89 3.00 -73.12
N LEU A 7 37.68 2.07 -74.07
CA LEU A 7 38.33 1.80 -75.39
C LEU A 7 39.86 1.69 -75.55
N LEU A 8 40.31 0.65 -76.30
CA LEU A 8 40.98 0.67 -77.63
C LEU A 8 41.87 -0.61 -77.81
N LEU A 9 41.48 -1.57 -78.66
CA LEU A 9 41.95 -1.82 -80.05
C LEU A 9 43.47 -2.08 -80.21
N LEU A 10 43.88 -3.28 -80.68
CA LEU A 10 44.94 -3.43 -81.70
C LEU A 10 44.97 -4.82 -82.35
N ALA A 11 45.07 -4.80 -83.67
CA ALA A 11 45.15 -5.89 -84.63
C ALA A 11 46.50 -6.63 -84.64
N LEU A 12 46.57 -7.83 -85.26
CA LEU A 12 47.67 -8.17 -86.16
C LEU A 12 47.37 -9.42 -87.02
N VAL A 13 47.40 -9.20 -88.33
CA VAL A 13 47.38 -10.17 -89.45
C VAL A 13 48.81 -10.64 -89.72
N ALA A 14 49.01 -11.90 -90.14
CA ALA A 14 50.22 -12.34 -90.83
C ALA A 14 49.90 -13.39 -91.91
N CYS A 15 50.12 -13.00 -93.18
CA CYS A 15 50.13 -13.87 -94.35
C CYS A 15 51.48 -14.59 -94.50
N LYS A 16 51.51 -15.77 -95.15
CA LYS A 16 52.73 -16.35 -95.71
C LYS A 16 52.50 -17.20 -96.98
N ASP A 17 53.14 -16.74 -98.05
CA ASP A 17 53.83 -17.39 -99.18
C ASP A 17 53.12 -18.23 -100.27
N ASP A 18 53.15 -17.64 -101.49
CA ASP A 18 53.76 -18.10 -102.75
C ASP A 18 53.42 -19.46 -103.43
N ALA A 19 52.62 -19.32 -104.50
CA ALA A 19 52.82 -19.82 -105.89
C ALA A 19 52.59 -21.32 -106.28
N PRO A 20 52.24 -21.60 -107.56
CA PRO A 20 51.24 -22.61 -107.97
C PRO A 20 51.83 -23.91 -108.58
N PRO A 21 50.98 -24.89 -108.95
CA PRO A 21 50.83 -25.12 -110.39
C PRO A 21 49.40 -25.49 -110.86
N SER A 22 49.21 -25.25 -112.15
CA SER A 22 48.13 -25.68 -113.03
C SER A 22 47.82 -27.17 -113.01
N ASP A 23 46.54 -27.54 -113.04
CA ASP A 23 46.03 -28.70 -113.78
C ASP A 23 44.54 -28.53 -114.10
N ASP A 24 44.19 -29.00 -115.28
CA ASP A 24 42.97 -28.88 -116.06
C ASP A 24 42.17 -30.17 -115.90
N SER A 25 41.06 -30.14 -115.15
CA SER A 25 40.06 -31.21 -115.19
C SER A 25 38.69 -30.68 -114.78
N GLY A 26 37.84 -30.42 -115.78
CA GLY A 26 36.48 -29.92 -115.59
C GLY A 26 35.57 -30.89 -114.84
N GLU A 27 35.27 -30.54 -113.59
CA GLU A 27 34.16 -31.03 -112.78
C GLU A 27 33.10 -29.90 -112.65
N PRO A 28 31.81 -30.22 -112.55
CA PRO A 28 30.75 -29.22 -112.44
C PRO A 28 30.91 -28.40 -111.16
N VAL A 29 30.77 -27.07 -111.29
CA VAL A 29 30.73 -26.14 -110.16
C VAL A 29 29.49 -26.45 -109.35
N VAL A 30 29.67 -27.02 -108.17
CA VAL A 30 28.64 -27.05 -107.12
C VAL A 30 28.52 -25.62 -106.61
N ILE A 31 27.31 -25.06 -106.67
CA ILE A 31 27.02 -23.71 -106.21
C ILE A 31 26.57 -23.84 -104.75
N ASP A 32 27.25 -23.10 -103.90
CA ASP A 32 26.98 -22.87 -102.47
C ASP A 32 26.87 -21.34 -102.44
N GLU A 33 25.65 -20.81 -102.52
CA GLU A 33 25.40 -19.38 -102.78
C GLU A 33 25.58 -18.51 -101.53
N ASP A 34 25.38 -19.07 -100.33
CA ASP A 34 25.52 -18.38 -99.05
C ASP A 34 26.81 -18.68 -98.28
N GLY A 35 27.54 -19.74 -98.62
CA GLY A 35 28.87 -20.06 -98.14
C GLY A 35 28.93 -20.82 -96.81
N ASP A 36 27.88 -21.54 -96.42
CA ASP A 36 27.88 -22.35 -95.20
C ASP A 36 28.58 -23.72 -95.33
N GLY A 37 28.89 -24.11 -96.57
CA GLY A 37 29.61 -25.33 -96.90
C GLY A 37 28.74 -26.53 -97.26
N VAL A 38 27.41 -26.36 -97.35
CA VAL A 38 26.48 -27.31 -97.97
C VAL A 38 26.18 -26.86 -99.41
N ALA A 39 25.85 -27.80 -100.28
CA ALA A 39 25.55 -27.50 -101.68
C ALA A 39 24.04 -27.37 -101.90
N ALA A 40 23.62 -26.54 -102.85
CA ALA A 40 22.22 -26.30 -103.23
C ALA A 40 21.30 -27.52 -103.42
N GLU A 41 21.85 -28.72 -103.60
CA GLU A 41 21.09 -29.96 -103.75
C GLU A 41 20.74 -30.67 -102.44
N ASP A 42 21.48 -30.36 -101.36
CA ASP A 42 21.31 -30.89 -100.01
C ASP A 42 20.93 -29.79 -98.99
N ASP A 43 20.93 -28.52 -99.42
CA ASP A 43 20.51 -27.34 -98.66
C ASP A 43 19.05 -26.98 -99.00
N CYS A 44 18.19 -26.88 -97.98
CA CYS A 44 16.79 -26.52 -98.17
C CYS A 44 16.57 -25.03 -98.46
N ASP A 45 17.53 -24.15 -98.18
CA ASP A 45 17.58 -22.75 -98.63
C ASP A 45 19.03 -22.25 -98.84
N ASP A 46 19.64 -22.61 -99.98
CA ASP A 46 21.00 -22.25 -100.45
C ASP A 46 21.32 -20.73 -100.51
N GLY A 47 20.37 -19.87 -100.13
CA GLY A 47 20.53 -18.43 -100.00
C GLY A 47 20.65 -17.92 -98.56
N ASP A 48 20.53 -18.77 -97.54
CA ASP A 48 20.63 -18.43 -96.12
C ASP A 48 21.54 -19.40 -95.33
N ALA A 49 22.78 -18.96 -95.07
CA ALA A 49 23.81 -19.73 -94.34
C ALA A 49 23.44 -20.14 -92.89
N ALA A 50 22.25 -19.80 -92.41
CA ALA A 50 21.67 -20.27 -91.16
C ALA A 50 20.73 -21.48 -91.32
N VAL A 51 20.48 -21.94 -92.55
CA VAL A 51 19.60 -23.05 -92.92
C VAL A 51 20.45 -24.11 -93.60
N TYR A 52 20.79 -25.19 -92.89
CA TYR A 52 21.55 -26.31 -93.42
C TYR A 52 21.33 -27.59 -92.61
N PRO A 53 21.52 -28.77 -93.22
CA PRO A 53 21.50 -30.05 -92.52
C PRO A 53 22.25 -30.07 -91.17
N GLY A 54 21.50 -30.14 -90.07
CA GLY A 54 22.03 -30.16 -88.70
C GLY A 54 22.31 -28.80 -88.05
N ALA A 55 21.79 -27.70 -88.60
CA ALA A 55 21.71 -26.41 -87.92
C ALA A 55 20.91 -26.51 -86.60
N GLU A 56 21.13 -25.57 -85.66
CA GLU A 56 20.31 -25.47 -84.45
C GLU A 56 18.99 -24.78 -84.80
N GLU A 57 17.87 -25.46 -84.57
CA GLU A 57 16.54 -24.89 -84.72
C GLU A 57 16.34 -23.67 -83.80
N LEU A 58 15.68 -22.63 -84.31
CA LEU A 58 15.14 -21.54 -83.49
C LEU A 58 13.66 -21.43 -83.85
N CYS A 59 12.78 -21.12 -82.89
CA CYS A 59 11.37 -20.96 -83.20
C CYS A 59 11.07 -19.67 -83.98
N ASP A 60 11.29 -19.70 -85.29
CA ASP A 60 10.93 -18.65 -86.24
C ASP A 60 10.19 -19.17 -87.47
N GLY A 61 9.76 -20.44 -87.43
CA GLY A 61 8.96 -21.08 -88.46
C GLY A 61 9.77 -21.52 -89.67
N VAL A 62 11.09 -21.62 -89.52
CA VAL A 62 12.03 -22.08 -90.55
C VAL A 62 12.63 -23.40 -90.09
N ASP A 63 12.41 -24.46 -90.88
CA ASP A 63 13.13 -25.73 -90.79
C ASP A 63 14.59 -25.45 -91.17
N ARG A 64 15.42 -25.16 -90.15
CA ARG A 64 16.83 -24.79 -90.35
C ARG A 64 17.68 -26.00 -90.61
N ASP A 65 17.37 -27.13 -89.99
CA ASP A 65 18.18 -28.33 -90.05
C ASP A 65 17.82 -29.26 -91.23
N CYS A 66 16.84 -28.85 -92.03
CA CYS A 66 16.33 -29.51 -93.24
C CYS A 66 15.86 -30.96 -93.00
N ASP A 67 15.49 -31.33 -91.77
CA ASP A 67 15.02 -32.68 -91.44
C ASP A 67 13.51 -32.88 -91.73
N GLY A 68 12.80 -31.79 -92.03
CA GLY A 68 11.38 -31.76 -92.36
C GLY A 68 10.45 -31.53 -91.17
N ALA A 69 10.97 -31.40 -89.96
CA ALA A 69 10.30 -30.77 -88.83
C ALA A 69 10.66 -29.27 -88.81
N VAL A 70 9.75 -28.47 -88.26
CA VAL A 70 9.95 -27.01 -88.16
C VAL A 70 9.98 -26.72 -86.67
N ASP A 71 11.05 -26.06 -86.21
CA ASP A 71 11.22 -25.58 -84.84
C ASP A 71 11.20 -26.69 -83.76
N GLU A 72 11.58 -27.94 -84.06
CA GLU A 72 11.51 -29.04 -83.10
C GLU A 72 12.51 -28.90 -81.94
N GLY A 73 12.04 -29.16 -80.72
CA GLY A 73 12.86 -29.04 -79.51
C GLY A 73 13.16 -27.60 -79.08
N THR A 74 12.59 -26.60 -79.75
CA THR A 74 12.78 -25.17 -79.43
C THR A 74 11.68 -24.57 -78.56
N THR A 75 10.63 -25.34 -78.27
CA THR A 75 9.50 -24.89 -77.46
C THR A 75 9.82 -24.98 -75.97
N LEU A 76 9.33 -24.00 -75.22
CA LEU A 76 9.33 -23.96 -73.77
C LEU A 76 7.92 -24.30 -73.30
N SER A 77 7.82 -25.14 -72.28
CA SER A 77 6.57 -25.30 -71.55
C SER A 77 6.30 -24.01 -70.76
N ALA A 78 5.13 -23.41 -70.99
CA ALA A 78 4.62 -22.29 -70.23
C ALA A 78 3.20 -22.61 -69.73
N TRP A 79 2.74 -21.87 -68.72
CA TRP A 79 1.42 -22.07 -68.12
C TRP A 79 0.64 -20.76 -68.17
N THR A 80 -0.68 -20.87 -68.29
CA THR A 80 -1.56 -19.70 -68.26
C THR A 80 -1.57 -19.12 -66.85
N ASP A 81 -1.44 -17.80 -66.75
CA ASP A 81 -1.58 -17.00 -65.53
C ASP A 81 -2.86 -16.17 -65.69
N GLY A 82 -3.96 -16.73 -65.20
CA GLY A 82 -5.33 -16.29 -65.46
C GLY A 82 -5.76 -15.06 -64.67
N ASP A 83 -5.16 -14.83 -63.50
CA ASP A 83 -5.45 -13.72 -62.61
C ASP A 83 -4.30 -12.69 -62.47
N ALA A 84 -3.15 -12.98 -63.10
CA ALA A 84 -1.99 -12.12 -63.23
C ALA A 84 -1.18 -11.89 -61.95
N ASP A 85 -1.02 -12.92 -61.11
CA ASP A 85 -0.15 -12.88 -59.93
C ASP A 85 1.30 -13.36 -60.18
N GLY A 86 1.55 -13.95 -61.34
CA GLY A 86 2.86 -14.45 -61.76
C GLY A 86 3.07 -15.96 -61.55
N TYR A 87 2.06 -16.70 -61.10
CA TYR A 87 2.05 -18.15 -61.02
C TYR A 87 1.08 -18.75 -62.05
N GLY A 88 1.40 -19.95 -62.53
CA GLY A 88 0.68 -20.55 -63.65
C GLY A 88 -0.11 -21.79 -63.26
N ASP A 89 -1.27 -21.98 -63.89
CA ASP A 89 -2.15 -23.15 -63.66
C ASP A 89 -1.50 -24.46 -64.14
N PRO A 90 -1.18 -25.42 -63.26
CA PRO A 90 -0.62 -26.71 -63.64
C PRO A 90 -1.47 -27.55 -64.59
N ALA A 91 -2.78 -27.29 -64.68
CA ALA A 91 -3.68 -27.97 -65.61
C ALA A 91 -3.63 -27.42 -67.05
N ASN A 92 -3.10 -26.20 -67.26
CA ASN A 92 -3.13 -25.49 -68.53
C ASN A 92 -1.72 -25.20 -69.08
N ALA A 93 -0.95 -26.27 -69.27
CA ALA A 93 0.34 -26.20 -69.96
C ALA A 93 0.17 -25.94 -71.47
N VAL A 94 0.98 -25.03 -72.00
CA VAL A 94 1.06 -24.68 -73.43
C VAL A 94 2.53 -24.69 -73.85
N GLU A 95 2.82 -25.28 -75.00
CA GLU A 95 4.15 -25.18 -75.62
C GLU A 95 4.23 -23.89 -76.42
N VAL A 96 5.19 -23.04 -76.08
CA VAL A 96 5.38 -21.73 -76.72
C VAL A 96 6.85 -21.48 -77.04
N CYS A 97 7.08 -20.58 -77.99
CA CYS A 97 8.42 -20.22 -78.44
C CYS A 97 9.06 -19.08 -77.64
N ALA A 98 8.22 -18.27 -77.01
CA ALA A 98 8.61 -17.24 -76.07
C ALA A 98 7.41 -17.00 -75.14
N LEU A 99 7.69 -16.66 -73.88
CA LEU A 99 6.66 -16.26 -72.92
C LEU A 99 5.97 -14.99 -73.43
N ALA A 100 4.69 -15.15 -73.79
CA ALA A 100 3.82 -14.04 -74.17
C ALA A 100 3.09 -13.51 -72.93
N ASP A 101 2.54 -12.29 -73.01
CA ASP A 101 1.74 -11.70 -71.94
C ASP A 101 0.58 -12.64 -71.55
N GLY A 102 0.49 -12.99 -70.26
CA GLY A 102 -0.49 -13.95 -69.71
C GLY A 102 0.00 -15.40 -69.61
N LEU A 103 1.29 -15.66 -69.86
CA LEU A 103 1.93 -16.95 -69.63
C LEU A 103 3.16 -16.80 -68.71
N VAL A 104 3.40 -17.79 -67.84
CA VAL A 104 4.55 -17.86 -66.92
C VAL A 104 5.30 -19.19 -67.04
N ASP A 105 6.53 -19.24 -66.51
CA ASP A 105 7.45 -20.40 -66.62
C ASP A 105 7.37 -21.36 -65.41
N ASN A 106 6.35 -21.21 -64.58
CA ASN A 106 6.08 -22.06 -63.43
C ASN A 106 4.62 -22.56 -63.46
N PHE A 107 4.35 -23.64 -62.71
CA PHE A 107 3.05 -24.32 -62.66
C PHE A 107 2.50 -24.44 -61.24
N ALA A 108 2.87 -23.50 -60.38
CA ALA A 108 2.72 -23.68 -58.94
C ALA A 108 1.45 -23.05 -58.37
N ASP A 109 0.60 -22.44 -59.21
CA ASP A 109 -0.65 -21.84 -58.77
C ASP A 109 -1.71 -22.91 -58.47
N CYS A 110 -2.28 -22.87 -57.27
CA CYS A 110 -3.37 -23.74 -56.87
C CYS A 110 -4.77 -23.16 -57.19
N ASN A 111 -4.88 -21.87 -57.53
CA ASN A 111 -6.11 -21.22 -57.99
C ASN A 111 -5.87 -20.02 -58.94
N ASP A 112 -5.72 -20.33 -60.23
CA ASP A 112 -5.52 -19.43 -61.39
C ASP A 112 -6.65 -18.42 -61.70
N ALA A 113 -7.57 -18.23 -60.76
CA ALA A 113 -8.66 -17.27 -60.85
C ALA A 113 -8.69 -16.27 -59.69
N ASP A 114 -7.77 -16.38 -58.72
CA ASP A 114 -7.65 -15.50 -57.57
C ASP A 114 -6.18 -15.17 -57.23
N ALA A 115 -5.73 -13.99 -57.65
CA ALA A 115 -4.37 -13.48 -57.47
C ALA A 115 -3.90 -13.31 -56.00
N ALA A 116 -4.76 -13.66 -55.03
CA ALA A 116 -4.41 -13.74 -53.61
C ALA A 116 -4.07 -15.18 -53.14
N ILE A 117 -4.08 -16.15 -54.05
CA ILE A 117 -3.83 -17.56 -53.77
C ILE A 117 -2.69 -18.04 -54.66
N PHE A 118 -1.47 -18.06 -54.10
CA PHE A 118 -0.27 -18.43 -54.83
C PHE A 118 0.84 -18.89 -53.90
N PRO A 119 1.84 -19.64 -54.41
CA PRO A 119 3.01 -20.06 -53.65
C PRO A 119 3.66 -18.95 -52.80
N GLY A 120 3.57 -19.11 -51.48
CA GLY A 120 4.15 -18.18 -50.51
C GLY A 120 3.35 -16.89 -50.29
N ALA A 121 2.06 -16.86 -50.63
CA ALA A 121 1.12 -15.86 -50.13
C ALA A 121 1.02 -15.90 -48.59
N GLU A 122 0.45 -14.85 -47.98
CA GLU A 122 0.18 -14.85 -46.54
C GLU A 122 -1.17 -15.54 -46.29
N GLU A 123 -1.17 -16.55 -45.41
CA GLU A 123 -2.38 -17.24 -45.02
C GLU A 123 -3.40 -16.31 -44.36
N SER A 124 -4.65 -16.44 -44.76
CA SER A 124 -5.78 -15.70 -44.19
C SER A 124 -6.86 -16.69 -43.77
N CYS A 125 -7.53 -16.46 -42.64
CA CYS A 125 -8.60 -17.32 -42.11
C CYS A 125 -9.86 -17.36 -43.00
N SER A 126 -9.71 -17.91 -44.19
CA SER A 126 -10.70 -17.95 -45.26
C SER A 126 -11.15 -19.39 -45.54
N GLY A 127 -10.45 -20.38 -44.97
CA GLY A 127 -10.67 -21.80 -45.23
C GLY A 127 -10.11 -22.25 -46.59
N LEU A 128 -9.24 -21.43 -47.19
CA LEU A 128 -8.52 -21.70 -48.43
C LEU A 128 -7.03 -21.80 -48.09
N ASP A 129 -6.33 -22.65 -48.83
CA ASP A 129 -4.86 -22.71 -48.85
C ASP A 129 -4.40 -21.53 -49.72
N ASN A 130 -4.03 -20.42 -49.09
CA ASN A 130 -3.65 -19.19 -49.79
C ASN A 130 -2.22 -19.32 -50.35
N ASP A 131 -1.33 -20.03 -49.66
CA ASP A 131 0.09 -20.12 -50.00
C ASP A 131 0.48 -21.35 -50.81
N CYS A 132 -0.51 -22.19 -51.12
CA CYS A 132 -0.41 -23.42 -51.91
C CYS A 132 0.57 -24.47 -51.35
N ASP A 133 0.85 -24.48 -50.03
CA ASP A 133 1.73 -25.46 -49.41
C ASP A 133 1.02 -26.80 -49.05
N GLY A 134 -0.31 -26.84 -49.18
CA GLY A 134 -1.16 -27.98 -48.91
C GLY A 134 -1.72 -28.04 -47.48
N LEU A 135 -1.42 -27.06 -46.64
CA LEU A 135 -2.08 -26.78 -45.37
C LEU A 135 -3.15 -25.70 -45.60
N VAL A 136 -4.01 -25.45 -44.60
CA VAL A 136 -5.09 -24.46 -44.73
C VAL A 136 -5.09 -23.60 -43.48
N ASP A 137 -5.04 -22.28 -43.67
CA ASP A 137 -5.06 -21.24 -42.64
C ASP A 137 -3.91 -21.39 -41.61
N GLU A 138 -2.81 -22.04 -41.95
CA GLU A 138 -1.66 -22.21 -41.05
C GLU A 138 -0.95 -20.88 -40.81
N GLY A 139 -0.75 -20.53 -39.54
CA GLY A 139 -0.21 -19.22 -39.20
C GLY A 139 -1.18 -18.04 -39.39
N ALA A 140 -2.38 -18.25 -39.94
CA ALA A 140 -3.45 -17.24 -39.98
C ALA A 140 -4.25 -17.12 -38.67
N ALA A 141 -4.14 -18.12 -37.79
CA ALA A 141 -4.86 -18.17 -36.53
C ALA A 141 -4.58 -16.93 -35.67
N LEU A 142 -5.63 -16.36 -35.09
CA LEU A 142 -5.54 -15.24 -34.16
C LEU A 142 -5.40 -15.77 -32.72
N PRO A 143 -4.67 -15.04 -31.85
CA PRO A 143 -4.67 -15.33 -30.42
C PRO A 143 -6.04 -14.98 -29.81
N TRP A 144 -6.60 -15.91 -29.06
CA TRP A 144 -7.77 -15.75 -28.20
C TRP A 144 -7.40 -16.14 -26.79
N TYR A 145 -7.73 -15.31 -25.81
CA TYR A 145 -7.34 -15.50 -24.41
C TYR A 145 -8.54 -16.01 -23.63
N VAL A 146 -8.37 -17.02 -22.78
CA VAL A 146 -9.45 -17.52 -21.93
C VAL A 146 -9.93 -16.38 -21.00
N ASP A 147 -11.25 -16.24 -20.89
CA ASP A 147 -11.94 -15.31 -19.99
C ASP A 147 -12.77 -16.18 -19.02
N ALA A 148 -12.16 -16.56 -17.90
CA ALA A 148 -12.70 -17.57 -17.01
C ALA A 148 -13.74 -17.02 -16.02
N ASP A 149 -13.67 -15.73 -15.68
CA ASP A 149 -14.61 -15.07 -14.77
C ASP A 149 -15.72 -14.27 -15.48
N GLY A 150 -15.57 -13.99 -16.78
CA GLY A 150 -16.57 -13.38 -17.64
C GLY A 150 -16.63 -11.86 -17.60
N ASP A 151 -15.55 -11.17 -17.24
CA ASP A 151 -15.50 -9.71 -17.13
C ASP A 151 -15.16 -9.00 -18.47
N GLY A 152 -14.67 -9.77 -19.46
CA GLY A 152 -14.32 -9.31 -20.79
C GLY A 152 -12.82 -9.08 -21.05
N PHE A 153 -11.98 -9.34 -20.06
CA PHE A 153 -10.53 -9.45 -20.19
C PHE A 153 -10.12 -10.92 -20.09
N GLY A 154 -8.94 -11.27 -20.60
CA GLY A 154 -8.52 -12.66 -20.66
C GLY A 154 -7.09 -12.87 -20.18
N ASP A 155 -6.80 -14.08 -19.71
CA ASP A 155 -5.50 -14.48 -19.16
C ASP A 155 -4.40 -14.45 -20.25
N PRO A 156 -3.35 -13.61 -20.13
CA PRO A 156 -2.24 -13.55 -21.08
C PRO A 156 -1.47 -14.87 -21.24
N ASP A 157 -1.51 -15.75 -20.24
CA ASP A 157 -0.84 -17.05 -20.25
C ASP A 157 -1.73 -18.17 -20.83
N ALA A 158 -3.06 -17.96 -20.94
CA ALA A 158 -4.02 -18.94 -21.47
C ALA A 158 -4.46 -18.64 -22.92
N VAL A 159 -3.48 -18.65 -23.84
CA VAL A 159 -3.72 -18.32 -25.25
C VAL A 159 -4.10 -19.54 -26.10
N LEU A 160 -5.17 -19.39 -26.88
CA LEU A 160 -5.61 -20.33 -27.92
C LEU A 160 -5.44 -19.71 -29.30
N GLN A 161 -4.93 -20.49 -30.26
CA GLN A 161 -4.82 -20.08 -31.66
C GLN A 161 -6.04 -20.58 -32.43
N SER A 162 -6.85 -19.67 -32.97
CA SER A 162 -8.03 -20.03 -33.77
C SER A 162 -8.45 -18.91 -34.73
N CYS A 163 -9.01 -19.29 -35.87
CA CYS A 163 -9.58 -18.35 -36.84
C CYS A 163 -10.88 -17.68 -36.37
N ALA A 164 -11.68 -18.39 -35.58
CA ALA A 164 -12.90 -17.87 -34.97
C ALA A 164 -12.78 -17.93 -33.46
N GLN A 165 -13.36 -16.94 -32.76
CA GLN A 165 -13.42 -16.88 -31.30
C GLN A 165 -13.95 -18.18 -30.70
N PRO A 166 -13.12 -18.94 -29.98
CA PRO A 166 -13.61 -20.03 -29.16
C PRO A 166 -14.61 -19.54 -28.10
N SER A 167 -15.47 -20.43 -27.61
CA SER A 167 -16.39 -20.05 -26.52
C SER A 167 -15.63 -19.84 -25.22
N GLY A 168 -15.89 -18.74 -24.51
CA GLY A 168 -15.24 -18.41 -23.24
C GLY A 168 -13.84 -17.83 -23.40
N THR A 169 -13.59 -17.11 -24.49
CA THR A 169 -12.33 -16.40 -24.75
C THR A 169 -12.60 -14.99 -25.25
N VAL A 170 -11.65 -14.06 -25.10
CA VAL A 170 -11.66 -12.69 -25.64
C VAL A 170 -10.43 -12.41 -26.51
N ASP A 171 -10.39 -11.25 -27.18
CA ASP A 171 -9.32 -10.86 -28.12
C ASP A 171 -8.18 -10.05 -27.47
N ASN A 172 -8.19 -9.90 -26.15
CA ASN A 172 -7.17 -9.22 -25.36
C ASN A 172 -6.67 -10.12 -24.22
N GLY A 173 -5.39 -10.01 -23.89
CA GLY A 173 -4.74 -10.81 -22.84
C GLY A 173 -4.34 -9.92 -21.67
N ASP A 174 -5.22 -9.00 -21.27
CA ASP A 174 -4.87 -7.90 -20.37
C ASP A 174 -5.29 -8.16 -18.91
N ASP A 175 -5.82 -9.34 -18.59
CA ASP A 175 -6.27 -9.71 -17.25
C ASP A 175 -5.10 -10.21 -16.37
N CYS A 176 -4.94 -9.62 -15.19
CA CYS A 176 -3.92 -10.02 -14.22
C CYS A 176 -4.39 -11.07 -13.20
N ASP A 177 -5.71 -11.31 -13.06
CA ASP A 177 -6.30 -12.42 -12.31
C ASP A 177 -7.65 -12.86 -12.92
N ASP A 178 -7.59 -13.66 -13.99
CA ASP A 178 -8.73 -14.24 -14.74
C ASP A 178 -9.66 -15.15 -13.89
N GLY A 179 -9.37 -15.31 -12.59
CA GLY A 179 -10.25 -15.96 -11.63
C GLY A 179 -11.19 -15.00 -10.89
N ASP A 180 -11.03 -13.68 -11.02
CA ASP A 180 -11.74 -12.65 -10.26
C ASP A 180 -12.14 -11.44 -11.12
N ALA A 181 -13.42 -11.39 -11.50
CA ALA A 181 -14.01 -10.34 -12.35
C ALA A 181 -13.97 -8.91 -11.76
N SER A 182 -13.37 -8.72 -10.57
CA SER A 182 -13.09 -7.42 -9.99
C SER A 182 -11.63 -6.96 -10.15
N VAL A 183 -10.78 -7.78 -10.77
CA VAL A 183 -9.35 -7.55 -11.01
C VAL A 183 -9.12 -7.55 -12.52
N SER A 184 -9.14 -6.36 -13.13
CA SER A 184 -8.89 -6.20 -14.57
C SER A 184 -8.64 -4.73 -14.92
N PRO A 185 -8.14 -4.40 -16.13
CA PRO A 185 -7.92 -3.02 -16.55
C PRO A 185 -9.14 -2.08 -16.54
N ALA A 186 -10.34 -2.63 -16.35
CA ALA A 186 -11.56 -1.86 -16.19
C ALA A 186 -11.87 -1.49 -14.73
N ALA A 187 -11.14 -2.03 -13.75
CA ALA A 187 -11.28 -1.64 -12.36
C ALA A 187 -10.98 -0.14 -12.19
N THR A 188 -11.84 0.52 -11.42
CA THR A 188 -11.81 1.99 -11.26
C THR A 188 -11.15 2.44 -9.96
N ALA A 189 -10.72 1.50 -9.14
CA ALA A 189 -10.13 1.76 -7.84
C ALA A 189 -9.29 0.57 -7.42
N ASP A 190 -8.09 0.86 -6.95
CA ASP A 190 -7.35 -0.03 -6.06
C ASP A 190 -7.81 0.21 -4.62
N PRO A 191 -8.63 -0.70 -4.05
CA PRO A 191 -8.78 -0.74 -2.61
C PRO A 191 -7.42 -1.05 -1.96
N CYS A 192 -7.23 -0.61 -0.71
CA CYS A 192 -6.06 -1.01 0.08
C CYS A 192 -6.15 -2.51 0.49
N ASP A 193 -6.00 -3.44 -0.44
CA ASP A 193 -6.16 -4.89 -0.25
C ASP A 193 -4.97 -5.73 -0.74
N THR A 194 -3.85 -5.10 -1.10
CA THR A 194 -2.59 -5.71 -1.59
C THR A 194 -2.66 -6.31 -2.99
N ILE A 195 -3.74 -6.09 -3.71
CA ILE A 195 -3.90 -6.53 -5.09
C ILE A 195 -3.71 -5.32 -6.01
N ASP A 196 -3.25 -5.59 -7.23
CA ASP A 196 -3.28 -4.63 -8.34
C ASP A 196 -4.58 -4.90 -9.09
N ASN A 197 -5.64 -4.19 -8.71
CA ASN A 197 -6.99 -4.47 -9.19
C ASN A 197 -7.21 -3.93 -10.60
N ASP A 198 -6.49 -2.89 -11.02
CA ASP A 198 -6.60 -2.30 -12.35
C ASP A 198 -5.49 -2.73 -13.32
N CYS A 199 -4.66 -3.68 -12.91
CA CYS A 199 -3.58 -4.31 -13.68
C CYS A 199 -2.61 -3.27 -14.31
N ASP A 200 -2.45 -2.10 -13.69
CA ASP A 200 -1.53 -1.05 -14.16
C ASP A 200 -0.07 -1.27 -13.69
N GLY A 201 0.14 -2.29 -12.84
CA GLY A 201 1.42 -2.66 -12.25
C GLY A 201 1.70 -2.00 -10.91
N LEU A 202 0.78 -1.20 -10.37
CA LEU A 202 0.89 -0.49 -9.09
C LEU A 202 -0.07 -1.08 -8.06
N VAL A 203 0.47 -1.92 -7.16
CA VAL A 203 -0.32 -2.48 -6.06
C VAL A 203 -0.84 -1.38 -5.13
N ASP A 204 -2.13 -1.42 -4.82
CA ASP A 204 -2.85 -0.40 -4.04
C ASP A 204 -2.77 1.02 -4.67
N GLY A 205 -2.64 1.08 -6.00
CA GLY A 205 -2.57 2.30 -6.80
C GLY A 205 -1.29 3.12 -6.60
N PRO A 206 -1.26 4.38 -7.08
CA PRO A 206 -0.03 5.19 -7.09
C PRO A 206 0.51 5.52 -5.69
N TRP A 207 -0.33 5.40 -4.65
CA TRP A 207 0.02 5.73 -3.26
C TRP A 207 0.27 4.48 -2.39
N GLY A 208 0.35 3.29 -2.98
CA GLY A 208 0.75 2.05 -2.31
C GLY A 208 2.21 2.06 -1.85
N VAL A 209 2.49 1.56 -0.64
CA VAL A 209 3.86 1.55 -0.06
C VAL A 209 4.20 0.23 0.63
N PRO A 210 5.21 -0.54 0.15
CA PRO A 210 5.79 -0.46 -1.19
C PRO A 210 4.80 -1.02 -2.23
N GLY A 211 4.93 -0.61 -3.48
CA GLY A 211 4.12 -1.14 -4.58
C GLY A 211 3.66 -0.07 -5.56
N GLY A 212 3.40 1.14 -5.07
CA GLY A 212 3.04 2.30 -5.88
C GLY A 212 4.25 3.08 -6.40
N GLU A 213 4.01 4.34 -6.79
CA GLU A 213 5.02 5.20 -7.44
C GLU A 213 6.13 5.68 -6.50
N HIS A 214 5.96 5.54 -5.18
CA HIS A 214 6.82 6.12 -4.17
C HIS A 214 7.63 5.07 -3.39
N ALA A 215 8.96 5.24 -3.41
CA ALA A 215 9.89 4.31 -2.75
C ALA A 215 9.86 4.34 -1.21
N THR A 216 9.25 5.36 -0.59
CA THR A 216 9.21 5.51 0.87
C THR A 216 7.88 6.10 1.31
N LEU A 217 7.48 5.79 2.55
CA LEU A 217 6.27 6.35 3.17
C LEU A 217 6.28 7.87 3.21
N ALA A 218 7.39 8.49 3.64
CA ALA A 218 7.49 9.95 3.71
C ALA A 218 7.29 10.61 2.34
N ALA A 219 7.89 10.05 1.28
CA ALA A 219 7.71 10.57 -0.08
C ALA A 219 6.26 10.43 -0.57
N ALA A 220 5.58 9.32 -0.25
CA ALA A 220 4.17 9.13 -0.60
C ALA A 220 3.29 10.17 0.13
N VAL A 221 3.47 10.35 1.43
CA VAL A 221 2.71 11.33 2.25
C VAL A 221 2.96 12.78 1.78
N GLU A 222 4.19 13.10 1.35
CA GLU A 222 4.52 14.43 0.83
C GLU A 222 3.81 14.70 -0.51
N ALA A 223 3.84 13.72 -1.42
CA ALA A 223 3.36 13.87 -2.80
C ALA A 223 1.83 13.67 -2.94
N ALA A 224 1.21 12.89 -2.06
CA ALA A 224 -0.22 12.59 -2.14
C ALA A 224 -1.07 13.87 -2.11
N PRO A 225 -2.09 13.99 -2.99
CA PRO A 225 -3.00 15.13 -2.97
C PRO A 225 -3.93 15.08 -1.75
N ASP A 226 -4.51 16.23 -1.41
CA ASP A 226 -5.52 16.34 -0.35
C ASP A 226 -6.68 15.34 -0.57
N GLY A 227 -7.10 14.65 0.49
CA GLY A 227 -8.14 13.62 0.43
C GLY A 227 -7.67 12.24 -0.07
N ALA A 228 -6.40 12.06 -0.43
CA ALA A 228 -5.88 10.76 -0.85
C ALA A 228 -5.72 9.78 0.32
N THR A 229 -5.78 8.49 -0.02
CA THR A 229 -5.42 7.40 0.90
C THR A 229 -4.04 6.85 0.50
N VAL A 230 -3.12 6.79 1.46
CA VAL A 230 -1.81 6.14 1.32
C VAL A 230 -1.93 4.75 1.95
N CYS A 231 -1.95 3.71 1.12
CA CYS A 231 -2.07 2.31 1.54
C CYS A 231 -0.68 1.76 1.85
N VAL A 232 -0.47 1.27 3.07
CA VAL A 232 0.86 0.85 3.53
C VAL A 232 0.83 -0.61 3.94
N SER A 233 1.58 -1.43 3.22
CA SER A 233 1.77 -2.85 3.51
C SER A 233 2.47 -3.08 4.86
N PRO A 234 2.39 -4.28 5.44
CA PRO A 234 3.14 -4.61 6.66
C PRO A 234 4.65 -4.47 6.45
N GLY A 235 5.32 -3.87 7.43
CA GLY A 235 6.75 -3.54 7.36
C GLY A 235 7.16 -2.41 8.30
N THR A 236 8.45 -2.10 8.32
CA THR A 236 9.01 -0.96 9.08
C THR A 236 9.47 0.12 8.13
N TYR A 237 8.91 1.31 8.29
CA TYR A 237 9.13 2.47 7.45
C TYR A 237 9.87 3.54 8.24
N ALA A 238 10.87 4.16 7.63
CA ALA A 238 11.59 5.25 8.26
C ALA A 238 10.69 6.49 8.37
N GLY A 239 10.56 7.03 9.58
CA GLY A 239 10.06 8.37 9.83
C GLY A 239 11.16 9.44 9.65
N PRO A 240 10.84 10.71 9.89
CA PRO A 240 9.52 11.21 10.29
C PRO A 240 8.56 11.37 9.11
N ILE A 241 7.26 11.48 9.41
CA ILE A 241 6.23 11.92 8.44
C ILE A 241 5.47 13.16 8.93
N ASP A 242 5.11 14.03 8.00
CA ASP A 242 4.29 15.23 8.22
C ASP A 242 3.17 15.26 7.17
N PHE A 243 1.92 15.39 7.63
CA PHE A 243 0.76 15.42 6.75
C PHE A 243 0.70 16.72 5.93
N GLY A 244 1.37 17.79 6.38
CA GLY A 244 1.54 19.02 5.63
C GLY A 244 0.23 19.78 5.38
N GLY A 245 -0.73 19.65 6.30
CA GLY A 245 -2.02 20.35 6.24
C GLY A 245 -3.03 19.70 5.29
N LYS A 246 -2.78 18.46 4.87
CA LYS A 246 -3.65 17.68 3.99
C LYS A 246 -4.52 16.72 4.82
N GLU A 247 -5.77 16.55 4.40
CA GLU A 247 -6.73 15.57 4.92
C GLU A 247 -6.45 14.18 4.32
N LEU A 248 -5.26 13.64 4.58
CA LEU A 248 -4.84 12.32 4.10
C LEU A 248 -5.32 11.21 5.01
N VAL A 249 -5.60 10.04 4.44
CA VAL A 249 -5.70 8.79 5.21
C VAL A 249 -4.43 7.98 5.00
N VAL A 250 -3.57 7.90 6.01
CA VAL A 250 -2.38 7.03 5.99
C VAL A 250 -2.72 5.75 6.74
N ARG A 251 -2.79 4.62 6.02
CA ARG A 251 -3.35 3.36 6.53
C ARG A 251 -2.37 2.20 6.41
N GLY A 252 -1.96 1.64 7.56
CA GLY A 252 -1.31 0.33 7.65
C GLY A 252 -2.36 -0.76 7.47
N ILE A 253 -2.34 -1.44 6.32
CA ILE A 253 -3.42 -2.35 5.91
C ILE A 253 -3.47 -3.64 6.75
N ALA A 254 -2.34 -4.01 7.37
CA ALA A 254 -2.21 -5.17 8.25
C ALA A 254 -2.39 -4.86 9.75
N GLY A 255 -2.65 -3.58 10.10
CA GLY A 255 -2.84 -3.12 11.48
C GLY A 255 -1.55 -2.79 12.23
N ALA A 256 -1.70 -2.16 13.41
CA ALA A 256 -0.59 -1.59 14.16
C ALA A 256 0.49 -2.59 14.60
N GLU A 257 0.12 -3.85 14.80
CA GLU A 257 1.03 -4.94 15.19
C GLU A 257 2.01 -5.36 14.08
N GLN A 258 1.79 -4.94 12.84
CA GLN A 258 2.59 -5.37 11.68
C GLN A 258 3.13 -4.22 10.84
N THR A 259 2.65 -3.00 11.04
CA THR A 259 3.10 -1.83 10.29
C THR A 259 3.69 -0.78 11.22
N PHE A 260 4.95 -0.43 11.02
CA PHE A 260 5.74 0.39 11.95
C PHE A 260 6.28 1.65 11.26
N ILE A 261 6.21 2.79 11.94
CA ILE A 261 6.96 4.00 11.60
C ILE A 261 8.04 4.17 12.67
N ASP A 262 9.30 4.10 12.27
CA ASP A 262 10.46 4.22 13.16
C ASP A 262 11.19 5.54 12.92
N GLY A 263 11.24 6.41 13.94
CA GLY A 263 11.91 7.71 13.91
C GLY A 263 13.45 7.65 13.97
N GLY A 264 14.04 6.48 14.19
CA GLY A 264 15.50 6.29 14.15
C GLY A 264 16.27 7.09 15.21
N GLY A 265 15.61 7.47 16.31
CA GLY A 265 16.18 8.24 17.41
C GLY A 265 16.30 9.74 17.14
N ASN A 266 15.52 10.32 16.23
CA ASN A 266 15.59 11.74 15.90
C ASN A 266 14.20 12.39 15.73
N GLY A 267 13.91 13.39 16.56
CA GLY A 267 12.69 14.21 16.44
C GLY A 267 11.40 13.43 16.71
N PRO A 268 10.24 14.09 16.53
CA PRO A 268 8.93 13.44 16.46
C PRO A 268 8.86 12.44 15.30
N VAL A 269 8.22 11.29 15.48
CA VAL A 269 8.04 10.31 14.40
C VAL A 269 6.92 10.73 13.44
N VAL A 270 5.81 11.25 13.99
CA VAL A 270 4.66 11.73 13.22
C VAL A 270 4.30 13.15 13.66
N ALA A 271 4.07 14.04 12.70
CA ALA A 271 3.72 15.43 12.93
C ALA A 271 2.39 15.83 12.27
N PHE A 272 1.57 16.57 13.02
CA PHE A 272 0.37 17.28 12.55
C PHE A 272 0.48 18.74 13.00
N VAL A 273 1.02 19.60 12.13
CA VAL A 273 1.47 20.96 12.51
C VAL A 273 0.97 22.05 11.59
N SER A 274 0.17 21.70 10.59
CA SER A 274 -0.26 22.61 9.53
C SER A 274 -1.78 22.81 9.48
N GLY A 275 -2.48 22.45 10.56
CA GLY A 275 -3.92 22.69 10.71
C GLY A 275 -4.79 21.56 10.16
N GLU A 276 -4.26 20.34 10.14
CA GLU A 276 -4.96 19.13 9.71
C GLU A 276 -6.26 18.94 10.52
N GLY A 277 -7.36 18.62 9.82
CA GLY A 277 -8.67 18.36 10.40
C GLY A 277 -8.87 16.88 10.74
N ALA A 278 -10.12 16.51 11.04
CA ALA A 278 -10.48 15.16 11.47
C ALA A 278 -10.41 14.11 10.35
N ASP A 279 -10.39 14.55 9.08
CA ASP A 279 -10.28 13.68 7.91
C ASP A 279 -8.83 13.29 7.64
N ALA A 280 -7.84 14.00 8.22
CA ALA A 280 -6.48 13.55 8.35
C ALA A 280 -6.39 12.40 9.37
N GLN A 281 -6.08 11.20 8.90
CA GLN A 281 -6.07 9.99 9.71
C GLN A 281 -4.73 9.26 9.65
N LEU A 282 -4.22 8.86 10.82
CA LEU A 282 -3.21 7.83 10.93
C LEU A 282 -3.90 6.57 11.48
N ARG A 283 -3.83 5.46 10.73
CA ARG A 283 -4.52 4.23 11.10
C ARG A 283 -3.67 2.98 10.93
N GLY A 284 -3.68 2.10 11.93
CA GLY A 284 -3.06 0.79 11.84
C GLY A 284 -1.53 0.84 11.87
N PHE A 285 -0.96 1.69 12.73
CA PHE A 285 0.50 1.84 12.84
C PHE A 285 0.99 1.74 14.29
N THR A 286 2.15 1.10 14.44
CA THR A 286 3.03 1.36 15.57
C THR A 286 3.96 2.54 15.25
N VAL A 287 4.01 3.53 16.14
CA VAL A 287 4.86 4.72 16.09
C VAL A 287 5.95 4.61 17.16
N THR A 288 7.21 4.48 16.73
CA THR A 288 8.32 4.16 17.63
C THR A 288 9.64 4.83 17.27
N GLY A 289 10.62 4.74 18.17
CA GLY A 289 11.98 5.19 17.94
C GLY A 289 12.12 6.72 17.86
N GLY A 290 11.11 7.49 18.25
CA GLY A 290 11.18 8.95 18.29
C GLY A 290 12.09 9.47 19.39
N ALA A 291 12.71 10.63 19.16
CA ALA A 291 13.51 11.32 20.18
C ALA A 291 13.38 12.84 20.12
N ALA A 292 12.51 13.42 20.97
CA ALA A 292 12.24 14.86 20.99
C ALA A 292 11.81 15.34 22.39
N TYR A 293 12.03 16.62 22.68
CA TYR A 293 11.60 17.20 23.96
C TYR A 293 10.07 17.34 24.09
N GLU A 294 9.37 17.42 22.95
CA GLU A 294 7.92 17.50 22.86
C GLU A 294 7.45 16.49 21.81
N GLY A 295 6.55 15.58 22.18
CA GLY A 295 5.90 14.68 21.22
C GLY A 295 6.87 13.76 20.48
N ALA A 296 7.75 13.04 21.19
CA ALA A 296 8.76 12.20 20.54
C ALA A 296 8.12 11.14 19.64
N GLY A 297 7.02 10.50 20.05
CA GLY A 297 6.21 9.68 19.16
C GLY A 297 5.41 10.54 18.19
N VAL A 298 4.39 11.22 18.70
CA VAL A 298 3.47 12.04 17.91
C VAL A 298 3.44 13.47 18.43
N TYR A 299 3.62 14.43 17.52
CA TYR A 299 3.58 15.86 17.82
C TYR A 299 2.43 16.54 17.08
N MET A 300 1.50 17.14 17.82
CA MET A 300 0.36 17.88 17.28
C MET A 300 0.36 19.33 17.76
N SER A 301 0.22 20.27 16.82
CA SER A 301 0.15 21.70 17.12
C SER A 301 -0.89 22.39 16.25
N GLY A 302 -2.03 22.74 16.85
CA GLY A 302 -3.12 23.44 16.18
C GLY A 302 -3.89 22.57 15.18
N ALA A 303 -3.73 21.25 15.26
CA ALA A 303 -4.35 20.26 14.39
C ALA A 303 -5.34 19.39 15.17
N SER A 304 -6.31 18.81 14.46
CA SER A 304 -7.37 17.96 15.02
C SER A 304 -7.51 16.62 14.26
N PRO A 305 -6.41 15.88 14.02
CA PRO A 305 -6.44 14.61 13.30
C PRO A 305 -7.18 13.50 14.06
N THR A 306 -7.47 12.42 13.35
CA THR A 306 -7.92 11.16 13.93
C THR A 306 -6.78 10.15 13.99
N LEU A 307 -6.50 9.61 15.18
CA LEU A 307 -5.65 8.41 15.35
C LEU A 307 -6.57 7.22 15.63
N ARG A 308 -6.43 6.15 14.85
CA ARG A 308 -7.28 4.95 14.99
C ARG A 308 -6.45 3.67 14.92
N ASP A 309 -6.58 2.75 15.87
CA ASP A 309 -5.76 1.52 15.87
C ASP A 309 -4.27 1.88 15.78
N VAL A 310 -3.78 2.64 16.76
CA VAL A 310 -2.41 3.16 16.79
C VAL A 310 -1.73 2.76 18.08
N ILE A 311 -0.51 2.26 17.96
CA ILE A 311 0.38 1.97 19.09
C ILE A 311 1.48 3.04 19.12
N ILE A 312 1.66 3.76 20.22
CA ILE A 312 2.73 4.75 20.40
C ILE A 312 3.66 4.22 21.49
N THR A 313 4.84 3.74 21.09
CA THR A 313 5.71 3.00 22.00
C THR A 313 7.20 3.20 21.79
N GLY A 314 7.99 3.08 22.86
CA GLY A 314 9.45 3.15 22.80
C GLY A 314 9.99 4.50 22.34
N ASN A 315 9.23 5.58 22.55
CA ASN A 315 9.66 6.94 22.21
C ASN A 315 10.29 7.62 23.43
N ARG A 316 11.30 8.47 23.18
CA ARG A 316 12.11 9.04 24.25
C ARG A 316 12.15 10.56 24.21
N GLY A 317 11.59 11.21 25.23
CA GLY A 317 11.85 12.62 25.49
C GLY A 317 13.00 12.79 26.47
N GLU A 318 14.06 13.49 26.09
CA GLU A 318 15.18 13.76 27.00
C GLU A 318 15.61 15.21 26.95
N ASN A 319 15.54 15.97 28.04
CA ASN A 319 16.07 17.34 28.09
C ASN A 319 16.76 17.65 29.42
N ALA A 320 18.08 17.58 29.43
CA ALA A 320 18.87 17.75 30.65
C ALA A 320 18.83 19.16 31.27
N ASN A 321 18.37 20.19 30.53
CA ASN A 321 18.47 21.59 30.98
C ASN A 321 17.11 22.32 31.04
N SER A 322 16.01 21.63 30.76
CA SER A 322 14.66 22.21 30.76
C SER A 322 13.64 21.08 30.77
N TYR A 323 12.42 21.31 30.28
CA TYR A 323 11.31 20.38 30.37
C TYR A 323 11.26 19.33 29.24
N VAL A 324 10.51 18.26 29.50
CA VAL A 324 9.99 17.31 28.49
C VAL A 324 8.47 17.25 28.60
N ARG A 325 7.77 17.17 27.46
CA ARG A 325 6.30 17.12 27.40
C ARG A 325 5.83 16.03 26.45
N GLY A 326 5.03 15.07 26.93
CA GLY A 326 4.40 14.07 26.07
C GLY A 326 5.40 13.28 25.25
N ALA A 327 6.27 12.48 25.89
CA ALA A 327 7.23 11.67 25.13
C ALA A 327 6.52 10.73 24.14
N GLY A 328 5.40 10.14 24.54
CA GLY A 328 4.50 9.45 23.61
C GLY A 328 3.77 10.43 22.68
N LEU A 329 2.86 11.23 23.24
CA LEU A 329 1.98 12.13 22.50
C LEU A 329 1.97 13.54 23.10
N TYR A 330 2.18 14.54 22.26
CA TYR A 330 2.04 15.95 22.59
C TYR A 330 0.92 16.59 21.75
N VAL A 331 0.02 17.29 22.42
CA VAL A 331 -1.05 18.08 21.79
C VAL A 331 -1.05 19.50 22.34
N TYR A 332 -0.89 20.47 21.44
CA TYR A 332 -1.06 21.89 21.72
C TYR A 332 -2.12 22.49 20.81
N GLY A 333 -3.25 22.92 21.36
CA GLY A 333 -4.36 23.37 20.52
C GLY A 333 -5.06 22.22 19.78
N GLY A 334 -6.19 22.52 19.17
CA GLY A 334 -6.96 21.55 18.39
C GLY A 334 -7.81 20.59 19.22
N ALA A 335 -8.52 19.71 18.52
CA ALA A 335 -9.47 18.75 19.08
C ALA A 335 -9.30 17.37 18.41
N PRO A 336 -8.14 16.71 18.56
CA PRO A 336 -7.92 15.41 17.93
C PRO A 336 -8.82 14.33 18.52
N SER A 337 -9.09 13.30 17.71
CA SER A 337 -9.81 12.10 18.13
C SER A 337 -8.87 10.90 18.20
N LEU A 338 -8.86 10.19 19.32
CA LEU A 338 -8.10 8.94 19.50
C LEU A 338 -9.10 7.81 19.73
N GLU A 339 -9.07 6.80 18.87
CA GLU A 339 -9.92 5.61 18.90
C GLU A 339 -9.03 4.36 18.88
N ASP A 340 -9.16 3.47 19.86
CA ASP A 340 -8.36 2.24 19.95
C ASP A 340 -6.85 2.55 19.92
N VAL A 341 -6.38 3.41 20.85
CA VAL A 341 -4.97 3.86 20.89
C VAL A 341 -4.27 3.34 22.14
N LEU A 342 -3.10 2.71 21.95
CA LEU A 342 -2.25 2.23 23.03
C LEU A 342 -0.96 3.05 23.10
N ILE A 343 -0.74 3.77 24.18
CA ILE A 343 0.43 4.62 24.43
C ILE A 343 1.23 4.02 25.58
N HIS A 344 2.31 3.31 25.26
CA HIS A 344 3.03 2.55 26.28
C HIS A 344 4.54 2.55 26.14
N ASP A 345 5.25 2.26 27.24
CA ASP A 345 6.71 2.14 27.27
C ASP A 345 7.46 3.35 26.67
N ASN A 346 6.89 4.56 26.80
CA ASN A 346 7.56 5.81 26.45
C ASN A 346 8.31 6.36 27.66
N GLU A 347 9.48 6.95 27.42
CA GLU A 347 10.38 7.44 28.46
C GLU A 347 10.56 8.96 28.35
N ALA A 348 10.32 9.68 29.45
CA ALA A 348 10.59 11.10 29.57
C ALA A 348 11.61 11.37 30.69
N VAL A 349 12.78 11.87 30.32
CA VAL A 349 13.88 12.20 31.24
C VAL A 349 14.22 13.68 31.14
N SER A 350 14.17 14.40 32.27
CA SER A 350 14.46 15.83 32.30
C SER A 350 15.39 16.18 33.46
N GLY A 351 16.19 17.24 33.30
CA GLY A 351 16.92 17.83 34.43
C GLY A 351 16.09 18.76 35.31
N ASP A 352 14.86 19.10 34.89
CA ASP A 352 13.99 20.06 35.57
C ASP A 352 12.56 19.49 35.70
N GLU A 353 11.79 19.45 34.62
CA GLU A 353 10.36 19.09 34.66
C GLU A 353 9.94 18.10 33.58
N VAL A 354 9.11 17.11 33.95
CA VAL A 354 8.37 16.27 32.99
C VAL A 354 6.88 16.54 33.12
N TYR A 355 6.22 16.77 32.00
CA TYR A 355 4.77 16.90 31.91
C TYR A 355 4.20 15.78 31.04
N GLY A 356 3.68 14.72 31.68
CA GLY A 356 3.07 13.57 31.00
C GLY A 356 4.08 12.80 30.14
N ALA A 357 4.71 11.75 30.68
CA ALA A 357 5.59 10.92 29.86
C ALA A 357 4.82 10.23 28.72
N GLY A 358 3.63 9.71 29.00
CA GLY A 358 2.72 9.19 28.00
C GLY A 358 2.12 10.32 27.14
N VAL A 359 1.25 11.13 27.75
CA VAL A 359 0.43 12.12 27.03
C VAL A 359 0.47 13.48 27.71
N TYR A 360 0.68 14.52 26.89
CA TYR A 360 0.56 15.92 27.28
C TYR A 360 -0.49 16.63 26.43
N LEU A 361 -1.51 17.19 27.08
CA LEU A 361 -2.59 17.95 26.45
C LEU A 361 -2.61 19.38 26.97
N TYR A 362 -2.48 20.36 26.07
CA TYR A 362 -2.49 21.76 26.44
C TYR A 362 -3.37 22.60 25.53
N ASN A 363 -4.25 23.41 26.15
CA ASN A 363 -5.14 24.34 25.44
C ASN A 363 -5.91 23.64 24.30
N SER A 364 -6.44 22.45 24.58
CA SER A 364 -6.98 21.51 23.58
C SER A 364 -8.35 20.98 24.00
N ALA A 365 -9.04 20.30 23.09
CA ALA A 365 -10.32 19.64 23.37
C ALA A 365 -10.40 18.23 22.74
N PRO A 366 -9.52 17.28 23.14
CA PRO A 366 -9.47 15.97 22.51
C PRO A 366 -10.60 15.05 22.97
N THR A 367 -10.96 14.10 22.09
CA THR A 367 -11.84 12.98 22.40
C THR A 367 -11.03 11.69 22.45
N LEU A 368 -11.13 10.95 23.55
CA LEU A 368 -10.44 9.68 23.77
C LEU A 368 -11.48 8.56 23.94
N THR A 369 -11.46 7.57 23.06
CA THR A 369 -12.33 6.40 23.12
C THR A 369 -11.47 5.16 23.04
N ASP A 370 -11.57 4.26 24.03
CA ASP A 370 -10.75 3.03 24.07
C ASP A 370 -9.24 3.32 24.03
N VAL A 371 -8.81 4.26 24.88
CA VAL A 371 -7.40 4.68 24.96
C VAL A 371 -6.74 4.08 26.18
N THR A 372 -5.58 3.47 25.97
CA THR A 372 -4.73 2.92 27.03
C THR A 372 -3.42 3.68 27.12
N ILE A 373 -3.03 4.14 28.30
CA ILE A 373 -1.77 4.82 28.60
C ILE A 373 -1.04 4.03 29.69
N ALA A 374 -0.12 3.16 29.28
CA ALA A 374 0.45 2.14 30.16
C ALA A 374 1.98 2.18 30.25
N ASN A 375 2.55 1.85 31.41
CA ASN A 375 3.99 1.59 31.54
C ASN A 375 4.92 2.73 31.05
N ASN A 376 4.44 3.98 31.01
CA ASN A 376 5.28 5.11 30.65
C ASN A 376 6.12 5.52 31.87
N ARG A 377 7.34 5.98 31.62
CA ARG A 377 8.30 6.34 32.67
C ARG A 377 8.66 7.82 32.60
N ALA A 378 8.51 8.51 33.73
CA ALA A 378 8.94 9.90 33.93
C ALA A 378 10.05 9.97 34.98
N GLU A 379 11.15 10.65 34.66
CA GLU A 379 12.25 10.93 35.58
C GLU A 379 12.69 12.38 35.48
N ALA A 380 12.60 13.14 36.58
CA ALA A 380 12.93 14.57 36.58
C ALA A 380 13.20 15.12 37.99
N TYR A 381 13.49 16.42 38.09
CA TYR A 381 13.50 17.10 39.38
C TYR A 381 12.05 17.31 39.90
N TYR A 382 11.12 17.68 39.01
CA TYR A 382 9.67 17.68 39.23
C TYR A 382 8.94 16.87 38.15
N VAL A 383 7.99 16.02 38.54
CA VAL A 383 7.15 15.28 37.59
C VAL A 383 5.70 15.70 37.76
N TRP A 384 5.11 16.29 36.73
CA TRP A 384 3.73 16.78 36.69
C TRP A 384 2.70 15.74 36.20
N SER A 385 3.15 14.63 35.61
CA SER A 385 2.44 13.36 35.43
C SER A 385 3.34 12.35 34.69
N GLY A 386 3.10 11.05 34.86
CA GLY A 386 3.71 9.97 34.07
C GLY A 386 2.81 9.47 32.96
N GLY A 387 1.52 9.27 33.24
CA GLY A 387 0.52 8.85 32.27
C GLY A 387 -0.03 10.03 31.45
N LEU A 388 -1.08 10.67 31.96
CA LEU A 388 -1.82 11.73 31.26
C LEU A 388 -1.75 13.05 32.02
N TYR A 389 -1.20 14.09 31.39
CA TYR A 389 -1.26 15.46 31.89
C TYR A 389 -2.16 16.34 31.02
N THR A 390 -3.01 17.16 31.66
CA THR A 390 -3.80 18.18 30.98
C THR A 390 -3.65 19.56 31.61
N ALA A 391 -3.64 20.61 30.78
CA ALA A 391 -3.76 22.00 31.21
C ALA A 391 -4.62 22.79 30.21
N LEU A 392 -5.50 23.66 30.71
CA LEU A 392 -6.43 24.45 29.90
C LEU A 392 -7.21 23.60 28.88
N THR A 393 -7.57 22.36 29.25
CA THR A 393 -8.10 21.36 28.30
C THR A 393 -9.52 20.93 28.68
N GLU A 394 -10.38 20.79 27.67
CA GLU A 394 -11.72 20.18 27.79
C GLU A 394 -11.65 18.73 27.29
N LEU A 395 -11.47 17.78 28.20
CA LEU A 395 -11.25 16.37 27.86
C LEU A 395 -12.57 15.59 27.82
N SER A 396 -12.88 14.97 26.68
CA SER A 396 -13.93 13.94 26.60
C SER A 396 -13.27 12.58 26.56
N ALA A 397 -13.48 11.74 27.57
CA ALA A 397 -12.91 10.40 27.59
C ALA A 397 -13.96 9.34 27.95
N GLU A 398 -14.01 8.29 27.15
CA GLU A 398 -14.80 7.10 27.39
C GLU A 398 -13.84 5.90 27.34
N ARG A 399 -13.85 5.06 28.39
CA ARG A 399 -12.97 3.88 28.45
C ARG A 399 -11.48 4.24 28.35
N LEU A 400 -11.04 5.15 29.22
CA LEU A 400 -9.64 5.53 29.37
C LEU A 400 -8.95 4.64 30.43
N TRP A 401 -7.96 3.86 30.02
CA TRP A 401 -7.16 3.00 30.90
C TRP A 401 -5.76 3.59 31.12
N VAL A 402 -5.40 3.90 32.37
CA VAL A 402 -4.09 4.48 32.72
C VAL A 402 -3.41 3.62 33.78
N SER A 403 -2.34 2.90 33.44
CA SER A 403 -1.80 1.91 34.36
C SER A 403 -0.30 1.69 34.32
N GLY A 404 0.28 1.26 35.44
CA GLY A 404 1.71 0.87 35.48
C GLY A 404 2.69 2.01 35.19
N ASN A 405 2.22 3.26 35.08
CA ASN A 405 3.10 4.39 34.81
C ASN A 405 3.97 4.65 36.04
N THR A 406 5.25 4.95 35.81
CA THR A 406 6.25 5.13 36.86
C THR A 406 6.81 6.55 36.83
N CYS A 407 6.76 7.22 37.98
CA CYS A 407 7.29 8.57 38.14
C CYS A 407 8.33 8.59 39.23
N VAL A 408 9.53 9.06 38.89
CA VAL A 408 10.63 9.24 39.82
C VAL A 408 11.03 10.70 39.82
N ALA A 409 10.96 11.35 40.98
CA ALA A 409 11.35 12.75 41.13
C ALA A 409 12.30 12.98 42.30
N ASP A 410 13.32 13.82 42.10
CA ASP A 410 14.17 14.28 43.20
C ASP A 410 13.37 15.12 44.20
N SER A 411 12.42 15.94 43.70
CA SER A 411 11.60 16.84 44.52
C SER A 411 10.18 16.31 44.71
N GLU A 412 9.33 16.49 43.70
CA GLU A 412 7.90 16.25 43.82
C GLU A 412 7.36 15.45 42.63
N VAL A 413 6.48 14.50 42.92
CA VAL A 413 5.61 13.86 41.91
C VAL A 413 4.20 14.36 42.11
N ILE A 414 3.58 14.77 41.01
CA ILE A 414 2.25 15.35 40.94
C ILE A 414 1.50 14.51 39.91
N GLY A 415 0.47 13.76 40.32
CA GLY A 415 -0.42 13.05 39.40
C GLY A 415 0.24 12.01 38.49
N CYS A 416 0.95 11.00 39.02
CA CYS A 416 1.67 10.05 38.16
C CYS A 416 0.78 9.28 37.17
N GLY A 417 -0.42 8.88 37.57
CA GLY A 417 -1.44 8.33 36.67
C GLY A 417 -2.05 9.43 35.79
N VAL A 418 -3.05 10.14 36.35
CA VAL A 418 -3.79 11.19 35.63
C VAL A 418 -3.69 12.51 36.39
N GLY A 419 -3.30 13.58 35.70
CA GLY A 419 -3.20 14.94 36.24
C GLY A 419 -3.96 15.96 35.40
N LEU A 420 -4.92 16.65 36.00
CA LEU A 420 -5.64 17.77 35.38
C LEU A 420 -5.28 19.06 36.12
N ASN A 421 -4.95 20.11 35.36
CA ASN A 421 -4.51 21.39 35.87
C ASN A 421 -5.15 22.57 35.11
N GLU A 422 -4.99 23.78 35.63
CA GLU A 422 -5.27 25.06 34.97
C GLU A 422 -6.67 25.12 34.37
N SER A 423 -7.69 25.00 35.21
CA SER A 423 -9.10 25.02 34.80
C SER A 423 -9.48 23.96 33.75
N SER A 424 -8.69 22.88 33.61
CA SER A 424 -9.11 21.74 32.79
C SER A 424 -10.42 21.15 33.31
N SER A 425 -11.26 20.73 32.38
CA SER A 425 -12.61 20.21 32.65
C SER A 425 -12.93 19.08 31.67
N GLY A 426 -14.14 18.54 31.76
CA GLY A 426 -14.60 17.51 30.83
C GLY A 426 -15.32 16.35 31.52
N GLU A 427 -15.68 15.36 30.71
CA GLU A 427 -16.43 14.17 31.10
C GLU A 427 -15.54 12.94 30.89
N LEU A 428 -15.28 12.21 31.97
CA LEU A 428 -14.50 10.98 31.96
C LEU A 428 -15.40 9.85 32.46
N ASP A 429 -15.86 9.00 31.55
CA ASP A 429 -16.68 7.81 31.86
C ASP A 429 -15.83 6.54 31.71
N ASN A 430 -16.02 5.58 32.62
CA ASN A 430 -15.29 4.30 32.60
C ASN A 430 -13.76 4.48 32.72
N LEU A 431 -13.31 5.46 33.51
CA LEU A 431 -11.88 5.71 33.78
C LEU A 431 -11.28 4.60 34.68
N VAL A 432 -10.13 4.07 34.27
CA VAL A 432 -9.26 3.22 35.10
C VAL A 432 -7.94 3.94 35.33
N SER A 433 -7.53 4.10 36.59
CA SER A 433 -6.19 4.53 36.97
C SER A 433 -5.60 3.60 38.03
N VAL A 434 -4.73 2.67 37.61
CA VAL A 434 -4.33 1.54 38.45
C VAL A 434 -2.86 1.19 38.41
N GLY A 435 -2.31 0.77 39.56
CA GLY A 435 -0.95 0.24 39.62
C GLY A 435 0.13 1.25 39.22
N ASN A 436 -0.17 2.55 39.22
CA ASN A 436 0.84 3.57 38.93
C ASN A 436 1.74 3.75 40.16
N VAL A 437 3.02 4.07 39.93
CA VAL A 437 4.05 4.13 40.98
C VAL A 437 4.67 5.53 41.01
N ALA A 438 4.63 6.18 42.17
CA ALA A 438 5.17 7.51 42.39
C ALA A 438 6.25 7.49 43.48
N GLU A 439 7.49 7.78 43.11
CA GLU A 439 8.61 7.91 44.03
C GLU A 439 9.14 9.35 44.02
N ALA A 440 9.10 10.02 45.16
CA ALA A 440 9.56 11.41 45.27
C ALA A 440 10.47 11.61 46.49
N GLY A 441 11.51 12.42 46.36
CA GLY A 441 12.37 12.77 47.50
C GLY A 441 11.62 13.52 48.61
N TYR A 442 10.67 14.39 48.24
CA TYR A 442 9.91 15.22 49.18
C TYR A 442 8.42 14.87 49.19
N THR A 443 7.67 15.18 48.12
CA THR A 443 6.20 15.15 48.18
C THR A 443 5.57 14.42 47.00
N VAL A 444 4.51 13.63 47.29
CA VAL A 444 3.58 13.13 46.27
C VAL A 444 2.19 13.76 46.44
N TYR A 445 1.70 14.41 45.37
CA TYR A 445 0.38 15.04 45.29
C TYR A 445 -0.58 14.23 44.41
N GLY A 446 -1.13 13.14 44.94
CA GLY A 446 -2.03 12.28 44.16
C GLY A 446 -1.25 11.45 43.16
N ASN A 447 -1.33 10.13 43.26
CA ASN A 447 -0.73 9.25 42.27
C ASN A 447 -1.77 8.84 41.22
N GLY A 448 -2.84 8.17 41.63
CA GLY A 448 -3.89 7.72 40.70
C GLY A 448 -4.58 8.87 39.96
N LEU A 449 -4.99 9.93 40.68
CA LEU A 449 -5.61 11.11 40.09
C LEU A 449 -5.26 12.39 40.88
N TRP A 450 -4.86 13.43 40.15
CA TRP A 450 -4.59 14.74 40.71
C TRP A 450 -5.38 15.82 39.96
N LEU A 451 -6.11 16.66 40.71
CA LEU A 451 -6.87 17.79 40.19
C LEU A 451 -6.40 19.08 40.87
N TYR A 452 -5.98 20.07 40.09
CA TYR A 452 -5.43 21.32 40.60
C TYR A 452 -5.92 22.56 39.87
N ASN A 453 -5.93 23.70 40.58
CA ASN A 453 -6.10 25.04 40.02
C ASN A 453 -7.40 25.20 39.21
N ASN A 454 -8.53 25.20 39.94
CA ASN A 454 -9.88 25.43 39.43
C ASN A 454 -10.37 24.40 38.38
N THR A 455 -9.84 23.18 38.40
CA THR A 455 -10.34 22.08 37.55
C THR A 455 -11.74 21.60 37.98
N THR A 456 -12.58 21.26 37.00
CA THR A 456 -13.98 20.87 37.23
C THR A 456 -14.46 19.68 36.38
N PRO A 457 -13.73 18.54 36.32
CA PRO A 457 -14.22 17.37 35.61
C PRO A 457 -15.43 16.73 36.28
N THR A 458 -16.25 16.05 35.47
CA THR A 458 -17.17 15.00 35.92
C THR A 458 -16.52 13.65 35.63
N ILE A 459 -16.40 12.82 36.66
CA ILE A 459 -15.87 11.47 36.58
C ILE A 459 -16.97 10.51 37.02
N THR A 460 -17.37 9.64 36.10
CA THR A 460 -18.44 8.66 36.30
C THR A 460 -17.91 7.27 36.06
N ASN A 461 -18.37 6.29 36.84
CA ASN A 461 -18.00 4.87 36.72
C ASN A 461 -16.47 4.72 36.62
N ALA A 462 -15.74 4.94 37.71
CA ALA A 462 -14.27 4.95 37.64
C ALA A 462 -13.64 4.04 38.69
N THR A 463 -12.47 3.49 38.39
CA THR A 463 -11.68 2.66 39.31
C THR A 463 -10.29 3.27 39.49
N ILE A 464 -10.00 3.75 40.70
CA ILE A 464 -8.69 4.26 41.10
C ILE A 464 -8.10 3.30 42.15
N SER A 465 -7.20 2.42 41.71
CA SER A 465 -6.82 1.25 42.52
C SER A 465 -5.33 0.96 42.55
N ASN A 466 -4.83 0.51 43.70
CA ASN A 466 -3.47 -0.06 43.81
C ASN A 466 -2.35 0.87 43.32
N ASN A 467 -2.56 2.20 43.38
CA ASN A 467 -1.49 3.15 43.11
C ASN A 467 -0.59 3.24 44.34
N ASP A 468 0.71 3.19 44.15
CA ASP A 468 1.72 3.15 45.23
C ASP A 468 2.55 4.44 45.24
N SER A 469 2.65 5.08 46.40
CA SER A 469 3.44 6.31 46.55
C SER A 469 4.43 6.20 47.68
N THR A 470 5.69 6.53 47.40
CA THR A 470 6.77 6.60 48.39
C THR A 470 7.41 7.99 48.39
N ALA A 471 7.37 8.70 49.52
CA ALA A 471 8.01 10.00 49.68
C ALA A 471 8.21 10.41 51.15
N SER A 472 8.82 11.57 51.39
CA SER A 472 8.83 12.16 52.75
C SER A 472 7.42 12.56 53.21
N GLN A 473 6.56 13.01 52.29
CA GLN A 473 5.17 13.39 52.50
C GLN A 473 4.29 12.88 51.35
N VAL A 474 3.14 12.28 51.67
CA VAL A 474 2.15 11.83 50.68
C VAL A 474 0.79 12.42 51.02
N TYR A 475 0.21 13.20 50.09
CA TYR A 475 -1.15 13.72 50.24
C TYR A 475 -2.19 12.62 50.01
N SER A 476 -2.04 11.86 48.93
CA SER A 476 -2.83 10.68 48.63
C SER A 476 -2.15 9.86 47.56
N SER A 477 -2.26 8.54 47.63
CA SER A 477 -1.91 7.65 46.52
C SER A 477 -3.07 7.44 45.56
N GLY A 478 -4.31 7.51 46.04
CA GLY A 478 -5.49 7.55 45.18
C GLY A 478 -5.65 8.93 44.56
N ILE A 479 -6.59 9.70 45.09
CA ILE A 479 -7.01 10.98 44.52
C ILE A 479 -6.58 12.15 45.42
N THR A 480 -6.03 13.21 44.83
CA THR A 480 -5.78 14.50 45.51
C THR A 480 -6.46 15.64 44.77
N LEU A 481 -7.21 16.47 45.50
CA LEU A 481 -7.73 17.76 45.03
C LEU A 481 -7.00 18.90 45.73
N TYR A 482 -6.40 19.80 44.97
CA TYR A 482 -5.74 20.97 45.51
C TYR A 482 -6.30 22.21 44.81
N ASP A 483 -6.97 23.10 45.54
CA ASP A 483 -7.58 24.30 44.92
C ASP A 483 -8.43 23.96 43.68
N ALA A 484 -9.04 22.78 43.66
CA ALA A 484 -9.92 22.34 42.59
C ALA A 484 -11.27 23.05 42.74
N GLY A 485 -11.94 23.35 41.64
CA GLY A 485 -13.20 24.10 41.69
C GLY A 485 -14.32 23.28 42.34
N SER A 486 -15.06 22.52 41.53
CA SER A 486 -16.16 21.67 42.02
C SER A 486 -16.27 20.39 41.19
N PRO A 487 -15.22 19.54 41.17
CA PRO A 487 -15.27 18.28 40.45
C PRO A 487 -16.36 17.35 41.01
N ARG A 488 -16.94 16.55 40.14
CA ARG A 488 -18.03 15.62 40.47
C ARG A 488 -17.58 14.18 40.25
N PHE A 489 -17.76 13.34 41.26
CA PHE A 489 -17.43 11.92 41.25
C PHE A 489 -18.69 11.10 41.53
N VAL A 490 -19.02 10.19 40.61
CA VAL A 490 -20.18 9.29 40.71
C VAL A 490 -19.74 7.87 40.39
N ASN A 491 -20.18 6.87 41.16
CA ASN A 491 -19.84 5.46 40.90
C ASN A 491 -18.34 5.18 40.89
N VAL A 492 -17.57 5.86 41.75
CA VAL A 492 -16.11 5.73 41.79
C VAL A 492 -15.68 4.72 42.84
N CYS A 493 -14.87 3.74 42.45
CA CYS A 493 -14.20 2.80 43.32
C CYS A 493 -12.78 3.29 43.64
N ILE A 494 -12.49 3.59 44.92
CA ILE A 494 -11.16 4.02 45.38
C ILE A 494 -10.66 3.01 46.43
N THR A 495 -9.68 2.20 46.05
CA THR A 495 -9.30 1.01 46.85
C THR A 495 -7.84 0.61 46.65
N GLY A 496 -7.25 -0.08 47.63
CA GLY A 496 -5.90 -0.66 47.49
C GLY A 496 -4.76 0.34 47.33
N ASN A 497 -4.99 1.66 47.36
CA ASN A 497 -3.95 2.65 47.15
C ASN A 497 -3.05 2.74 48.39
N ASP A 498 -1.73 2.62 48.19
CA ASP A 498 -0.75 2.51 49.27
C ASP A 498 0.17 3.74 49.33
N ALA A 499 0.39 4.25 50.54
CA ALA A 499 1.10 5.49 50.80
C ALA A 499 2.16 5.25 51.88
N SER A 500 3.42 5.28 51.48
CA SER A 500 4.58 5.04 52.34
C SER A 500 5.35 6.35 52.56
N ALA A 501 5.09 7.04 53.68
CA ALA A 501 5.75 8.30 54.03
C ALA A 501 5.84 8.55 55.54
N ASN A 502 6.67 9.53 55.93
CA ASN A 502 6.68 10.03 57.31
C ASN A 502 5.35 10.72 57.66
N ASN A 503 4.77 11.43 56.69
CA ASN A 503 3.48 12.11 56.81
C ASN A 503 2.57 11.66 55.68
N VAL A 504 1.50 10.93 56.02
CA VAL A 504 0.45 10.51 55.10
C VAL A 504 -0.85 11.23 55.47
N TYR A 505 -1.43 11.99 54.53
CA TYR A 505 -2.73 12.63 54.75
C TYR A 505 -3.88 11.65 54.53
N SER A 506 -3.84 10.87 53.45
CA SER A 506 -4.71 9.72 53.24
C SER A 506 -4.07 8.75 52.24
N GLY A 507 -4.54 7.50 52.17
CA GLY A 507 -4.21 6.62 51.05
C GLY A 507 -5.20 6.77 49.88
N GLY A 508 -6.45 7.12 50.17
CA GLY A 508 -7.56 7.08 49.20
C GLY A 508 -7.92 8.43 48.59
N PHE A 509 -8.45 9.37 49.38
CA PHE A 509 -8.96 10.64 48.85
C PHE A 509 -8.69 11.84 49.75
N THR A 510 -7.91 12.80 49.24
CA THR A 510 -7.55 14.01 49.98
C THR A 510 -8.06 15.26 49.27
N THR A 511 -8.61 16.21 50.04
CA THR A 511 -8.91 17.56 49.55
C THR A 511 -8.09 18.60 50.30
N TYR A 512 -7.67 19.65 49.60
CA TYR A 512 -6.86 20.74 50.12
C TYR A 512 -7.29 22.10 49.55
N SER A 513 -6.93 23.17 50.27
CA SER A 513 -7.07 24.58 49.87
C SER A 513 -8.42 24.95 49.23
N GLY A 514 -9.53 24.77 49.94
CA GLY A 514 -10.84 25.28 49.50
C GLY A 514 -11.58 24.44 48.45
N SER A 515 -11.05 23.26 48.07
CA SER A 515 -11.72 22.34 47.14
C SER A 515 -13.06 21.84 47.68
N THR A 516 -14.13 21.90 46.86
CA THR A 516 -15.48 21.43 47.25
C THR A 516 -16.02 20.36 46.28
N PRO A 517 -15.52 19.12 46.33
CA PRO A 517 -16.00 18.07 45.44
C PRO A 517 -17.39 17.55 45.80
N SER A 518 -18.08 16.97 44.82
CA SER A 518 -19.18 16.04 45.05
C SER A 518 -18.67 14.61 44.91
N LEU A 519 -18.80 13.79 45.96
CA LEU A 519 -18.52 12.35 45.90
C LEU A 519 -19.78 11.59 46.31
N VAL A 520 -20.39 10.88 45.36
CA VAL A 520 -21.66 10.17 45.58
C VAL A 520 -21.63 8.77 44.98
N TYR A 521 -22.39 7.85 45.59
CA TYR A 521 -22.53 6.47 45.12
C TYR A 521 -21.17 5.80 44.84
N SER A 522 -20.21 6.01 45.75
CA SER A 522 -18.81 5.66 45.54
C SER A 522 -18.30 4.77 46.67
N ASN A 523 -17.11 4.20 46.52
CA ASN A 523 -16.50 3.33 47.52
C ASN A 523 -15.14 3.87 47.99
N LEU A 524 -14.92 3.84 49.30
CA LEU A 524 -13.64 4.16 49.94
C LEU A 524 -13.30 3.03 50.94
N ARG A 525 -12.52 2.05 50.49
CA ARG A 525 -12.08 0.94 51.34
C ARG A 525 -10.78 0.33 50.86
N GLY A 526 -9.92 -0.02 51.80
CA GLY A 526 -8.73 -0.83 51.54
C GLY A 526 -7.51 -0.01 51.11
N ASN A 527 -7.54 1.30 51.31
CA ASN A 527 -6.39 2.19 51.11
C ASN A 527 -5.56 2.28 52.40
N THR A 528 -4.35 2.80 52.33
CA THR A 528 -3.58 3.15 53.54
C THR A 528 -4.32 4.21 54.38
N ASP A 529 -4.31 4.03 55.70
CA ASP A 529 -5.09 4.88 56.59
C ASP A 529 -4.44 6.26 56.80
N PRO A 530 -5.25 7.33 56.89
CA PRO A 530 -6.72 7.29 56.80
C PRO A 530 -7.21 7.10 55.35
N GLN A 531 -8.41 6.51 55.17
CA GLN A 531 -9.00 6.28 53.85
C GLN A 531 -9.28 7.58 53.06
N TYR A 532 -9.50 8.70 53.78
CA TYR A 532 -9.74 10.01 53.22
C TYR A 532 -9.28 11.10 54.20
N SER A 533 -9.06 12.32 53.69
CA SER A 533 -8.76 13.51 54.49
C SER A 533 -9.31 14.76 53.80
N PHE A 534 -10.40 15.33 54.31
CA PHE A 534 -11.00 16.55 53.74
C PHE A 534 -10.59 17.79 54.52
N ALA A 535 -10.11 18.82 53.82
CA ALA A 535 -9.59 20.04 54.45
C ALA A 535 -10.63 20.83 55.26
N ASP A 536 -11.91 20.71 54.93
CA ASP A 536 -13.01 21.32 55.67
C ASP A 536 -13.46 20.49 56.90
N GLY A 537 -12.84 19.32 57.12
CA GLY A 537 -13.17 18.38 58.18
C GLY A 537 -14.49 17.61 57.96
N SER A 538 -15.08 17.71 56.78
CA SER A 538 -16.29 16.97 56.44
C SER A 538 -16.01 15.47 56.27
N THR A 539 -17.08 14.67 56.22
CA THR A 539 -17.01 13.25 55.90
C THR A 539 -17.62 12.99 54.53
N PRO A 540 -17.24 11.90 53.85
CA PRO A 540 -17.95 11.43 52.66
C PRO A 540 -19.46 11.35 52.91
N GLY A 541 -20.25 11.63 51.87
CA GLY A 541 -21.71 11.60 51.94
C GLY A 541 -22.26 10.20 52.25
N SER A 542 -23.53 10.11 52.65
CA SER A 542 -24.18 8.84 53.02
C SER A 542 -24.31 7.82 51.89
N THR A 543 -24.10 8.24 50.64
CA THR A 543 -24.06 7.36 49.46
C THR A 543 -22.68 6.77 49.20
N VAL A 544 -21.67 7.15 49.98
CA VAL A 544 -20.34 6.55 49.92
C VAL A 544 -20.28 5.35 50.84
N ILE A 545 -20.00 4.18 50.27
CA ILE A 545 -19.88 2.91 50.98
C ILE A 545 -18.42 2.58 51.30
N SER A 546 -18.22 1.60 52.18
CA SER A 546 -16.88 1.13 52.54
C SER A 546 -16.86 -0.40 52.51
N VAL A 547 -16.68 -0.97 51.31
CA VAL A 547 -16.65 -2.40 51.04
C VAL A 547 -15.46 -2.74 50.15
N LEU A 548 -14.91 -3.94 50.31
CA LEU A 548 -13.85 -4.39 49.38
C LEU A 548 -14.49 -4.72 48.04
N PRO A 549 -13.88 -4.31 46.90
CA PRO A 549 -14.46 -4.48 45.57
C PRO A 549 -14.55 -5.94 45.14
N ARG A 550 -13.60 -6.79 45.57
CA ARG A 550 -13.50 -8.19 45.13
C ARG A 550 -13.46 -8.30 43.59
N PHE A 551 -12.46 -7.64 43.01
CA PHE A 551 -12.11 -7.80 41.59
C PHE A 551 -11.84 -9.28 41.26
N ARG A 552 -12.05 -9.65 40.01
CA ARG A 552 -11.89 -11.04 39.55
C ARG A 552 -10.44 -11.49 39.60
N ASP A 553 -9.52 -10.69 39.07
CA ASP A 553 -8.10 -11.00 39.06
C ASP A 553 -7.23 -9.73 39.01
N THR A 554 -6.36 -9.55 40.01
CA THR A 554 -5.33 -8.50 40.03
C THR A 554 -3.97 -9.12 40.37
N SER A 555 -3.73 -10.36 39.95
CA SER A 555 -2.54 -11.13 40.32
C SER A 555 -1.41 -11.06 39.30
N ALA A 556 -1.70 -10.60 38.07
CA ALA A 556 -0.68 -10.37 37.06
C ALA A 556 0.31 -9.28 37.51
N ALA A 557 1.55 -9.39 37.03
CA ALA A 557 2.61 -8.45 37.39
C ALA A 557 2.41 -7.08 36.73
N ASP A 558 1.99 -7.08 35.47
CA ASP A 558 1.60 -5.86 34.76
C ASP A 558 0.13 -5.52 35.08
N PRO A 559 -0.17 -4.32 35.61
CA PRO A 559 -1.54 -3.88 35.83
C PRO A 559 -2.39 -3.81 34.56
N LEU A 560 -1.80 -3.76 33.36
CA LEU A 560 -2.51 -3.83 32.09
C LEU A 560 -3.24 -5.18 31.90
N ASP A 561 -2.75 -6.25 32.52
CA ASP A 561 -3.32 -7.60 32.43
C ASP A 561 -4.38 -7.88 33.52
N TRP A 562 -4.81 -6.88 34.30
CA TRP A 562 -5.75 -7.08 35.40
C TRP A 562 -7.22 -7.17 34.94
N ASP A 563 -7.99 -8.11 35.50
CA ASP A 563 -9.45 -8.17 35.38
C ASP A 563 -10.11 -7.49 36.58
N LEU A 564 -10.41 -6.20 36.38
CA LEU A 564 -11.06 -5.33 37.36
C LEU A 564 -12.59 -5.46 37.40
N ARG A 565 -13.20 -6.42 36.68
CA ARG A 565 -14.63 -6.71 36.84
C ARG A 565 -14.91 -7.18 38.27
N LEU A 566 -16.09 -6.87 38.77
CA LEU A 566 -16.53 -7.36 40.06
C LEU A 566 -16.79 -8.88 40.00
N SER A 567 -16.38 -9.60 41.05
CA SER A 567 -16.82 -10.97 41.26
C SER A 567 -18.29 -11.00 41.69
N ASN A 568 -19.00 -12.10 41.42
CA ASN A 568 -20.42 -12.29 41.80
C ASN A 568 -20.71 -12.18 43.30
N SER A 569 -19.66 -12.10 44.14
CA SER A 569 -19.78 -11.94 45.59
C SER A 569 -19.55 -10.50 46.06
N SER A 570 -19.31 -9.57 45.14
CA SER A 570 -19.07 -8.18 45.48
C SER A 570 -20.35 -7.51 45.99
N ASN A 571 -20.21 -6.71 47.04
CA ASN A 571 -21.30 -5.85 47.52
C ASN A 571 -21.33 -4.49 46.79
N MET A 572 -20.52 -4.34 45.74
CA MET A 572 -20.51 -3.15 44.87
C MET A 572 -21.40 -3.33 43.64
N ILE A 573 -22.02 -4.51 43.48
CA ILE A 573 -22.97 -4.81 42.43
C ILE A 573 -24.33 -4.14 42.73
N ASP A 574 -24.94 -3.51 41.73
CA ASP A 574 -26.26 -2.87 41.76
C ASP A 574 -26.46 -1.75 42.81
N VAL A 575 -25.39 -1.08 43.22
CA VAL A 575 -25.42 -0.08 44.31
C VAL A 575 -24.96 1.33 43.93
N GLY A 576 -24.59 1.58 42.66
CA GLY A 576 -24.20 2.89 42.11
C GLY A 576 -25.35 3.90 41.99
N ASP A 577 -25.27 4.94 41.18
CA ASP A 577 -26.35 5.94 41.07
C ASP A 577 -27.62 5.30 40.51
N PRO A 578 -28.79 5.43 41.16
CA PRO A 578 -30.05 4.81 40.70
C PRO A 578 -30.58 5.36 39.37
N ARG A 579 -29.91 6.36 38.79
CA ARG A 579 -30.26 6.95 37.50
C ARG A 579 -29.36 6.44 36.36
N ILE A 580 -28.30 5.71 36.69
CA ILE A 580 -27.36 5.11 35.75
C ILE A 580 -27.62 3.61 35.75
N TYR A 581 -27.66 3.00 34.57
CA TYR A 581 -28.01 1.60 34.40
C TYR A 581 -26.90 0.85 33.67
N ASP A 582 -26.69 -0.40 34.06
CA ASP A 582 -25.84 -1.34 33.34
C ASP A 582 -26.56 -1.85 32.07
N PRO A 583 -25.85 -2.46 31.10
CA PRO A 583 -26.44 -2.94 29.85
C PRO A 583 -27.56 -3.98 30.02
N ASP A 584 -27.61 -4.69 31.15
CA ASP A 584 -28.68 -5.64 31.47
C ASP A 584 -29.93 -4.96 32.09
N GLY A 585 -29.89 -3.63 32.25
CA GLY A 585 -30.97 -2.81 32.79
C GLY A 585 -31.02 -2.78 34.31
N SER A 586 -30.07 -3.40 35.01
CA SER A 586 -29.92 -3.24 36.46
C SER A 586 -29.38 -1.86 36.80
N ARG A 587 -29.40 -1.53 38.10
CA ARG A 587 -28.80 -0.28 38.59
C ARG A 587 -27.30 -0.40 38.44
N SER A 588 -26.64 0.67 38.02
CA SER A 588 -25.20 0.63 37.77
C SER A 588 -24.37 0.14 38.96
N ASP A 589 -23.41 -0.73 38.66
CA ASP A 589 -22.33 -1.11 39.58
C ASP A 589 -21.42 0.09 39.92
N ILE A 590 -20.74 0.06 41.06
CA ILE A 590 -19.69 1.05 41.38
C ILE A 590 -18.36 0.58 40.78
N GLY A 591 -17.70 1.42 39.99
CA GLY A 591 -16.40 1.17 39.37
C GLY A 591 -16.41 1.36 37.85
N ALA A 592 -15.24 1.16 37.22
CA ALA A 592 -15.03 1.35 35.78
C ALA A 592 -15.80 0.39 34.86
N TYR A 593 -16.34 -0.69 35.40
CA TYR A 593 -17.16 -1.64 34.66
C TYR A 593 -18.64 -1.51 35.05
N GLY A 594 -19.04 -0.36 35.61
CA GLY A 594 -20.43 0.00 35.83
C GLY A 594 -20.91 0.99 34.78
N GLY A 595 -22.22 1.13 34.69
CA GLY A 595 -22.93 2.02 33.78
C GLY A 595 -23.05 1.50 32.35
N PRO A 596 -23.50 2.35 31.41
CA PRO A 596 -23.75 1.95 30.03
C PRO A 596 -22.52 1.37 29.31
N GLY A 597 -21.32 1.81 29.68
CA GLY A 597 -20.04 1.35 29.13
C GLY A 597 -19.49 0.05 29.72
N ALA A 598 -20.23 -0.65 30.59
CA ALA A 598 -19.78 -1.86 31.30
C ALA A 598 -19.43 -3.09 30.43
N THR A 599 -19.54 -2.99 29.10
CA THR A 599 -19.33 -4.11 28.17
C THR A 599 -17.88 -4.34 27.76
N TRP A 600 -16.94 -3.50 28.21
CA TRP A 600 -15.55 -3.57 27.76
C TRP A 600 -14.80 -4.87 28.18
#